data_AF-A0A258WR99-F1
#
_entry.id   AF-A0A258WR99-F1
#
_cell.length_a   1.000
_cell.length_b   1.000
_cell.length_c   1.000
_cell.angle_alpha   90.00
_cell.angle_beta   90.00
_cell.angle_gamma   90.00
#
_symmetry.space_group_name_H-M   'P 1'
#
loop_
_entity.id
_entity.type
_entity.pdbx_description
1 polymer ?
#
loop_
_entity_poly.entity_id
_entity_poly.type
_entity_poly.pdbx_seq_one_letter_code
_entity_poly.pdbx_strand_id
1 'polypeptide(L)'
;MKDNSKILFALLAGMAAGAALGILFAPEKGSDTRDKLSDSLKNLGDSIKDRAAEEIENLTEFKEKVVENIRSKIRSAEDDYTHAKVSVSNIADDAERKYNKVKNS
;
A
#
# COMPACT_ATOMS: atom_id res chain seq x y z
N MET A 1 -10.81 12.26 -15.82
CA MET A 1 -11.59 11.06 -15.39
C MET A 1 -10.75 9.80 -15.18
N LYS A 2 -9.59 9.62 -15.83
CA LYS A 2 -8.78 8.38 -15.70
C LYS A 2 -8.22 8.11 -14.29
N ASP A 3 -7.98 9.14 -13.48
CA ASP A 3 -7.35 8.96 -12.17
C ASP A 3 -8.31 8.40 -11.12
N ASN A 4 -9.59 8.81 -11.16
CA ASN A 4 -10.63 8.25 -10.30
C ASN A 4 -10.88 6.76 -10.59
N SER A 5 -10.78 6.35 -11.85
CA SER A 5 -10.91 4.95 -12.23
C SER A 5 -9.76 4.12 -11.65
N LYS A 6 -8.52 4.60 -11.71
CA LYS A 6 -7.36 3.90 -11.12
C LYS A 6 -7.49 3.76 -9.61
N ILE A 7 -7.94 4.81 -8.92
CA ILE A 7 -8.17 4.79 -7.47
C ILE A 7 -9.25 3.76 -7.11
N LEU A 8 -10.36 3.75 -7.85
CA LEU A 8 -11.43 2.78 -7.65
C LEU A 8 -10.94 1.34 -7.88
N PHE A 9 -10.18 1.09 -8.96
CA PHE A 9 -9.59 -0.22 -9.21
C PHE A 9 -8.61 -0.65 -8.12
N ALA A 10 -7.74 0.25 -7.65
CA ALA A 10 -6.81 -0.03 -6.57
C ALA A 10 -7.53 -0.36 -5.25
N LEU A 11 -8.61 0.36 -4.94
CA LEU A 11 -9.44 0.09 -3.77
C LEU A 11 -10.12 -1.28 -3.87
N LEU A 12 -10.74 -1.60 -5.01
CA LEU A 12 -11.38 -2.90 -5.23
C LEU A 12 -10.38 -4.04 -5.18
N ALA A 13 -9.21 -3.87 -5.79
CA ALA A 13 -8.13 -4.85 -5.74
C ALA A 13 -7.62 -5.04 -4.30
N GLY A 14 -7.41 -3.95 -3.55
CA GLY A 14 -7.00 -3.99 -2.16
C GLY A 14 -8.04 -4.68 -1.27
N MET A 15 -9.32 -4.40 -1.47
CA MET A 15 -10.41 -5.04 -0.74
C MET A 15 -10.51 -6.53 -1.06
N ALA A 16 -10.41 -6.93 -2.33
CA ALA A 16 -10.42 -8.33 -2.73
C ALA A 16 -9.23 -9.09 -2.16
N ALA A 17 -8.02 -8.53 -2.25
CA ALA A 17 -6.83 -9.12 -1.66
C ALA A 17 -6.95 -9.21 -0.12
N GLY A 18 -7.46 -8.16 0.53
CA GLY A 18 -7.70 -8.14 1.97
C GLY A 18 -8.72 -9.18 2.42
N ALA A 19 -9.83 -9.33 1.69
CA ALA A 19 -10.85 -10.34 1.98
C ALA A 19 -10.32 -11.76 1.76
N ALA A 20 -9.57 -12.00 0.68
CA ALA A 20 -8.95 -13.29 0.43
C ALA A 20 -7.99 -13.68 1.56
N LEU A 21 -7.15 -12.75 2.01
CA LEU A 21 -6.27 -12.95 3.17
C LEU A 21 -7.08 -13.15 4.45
N GLY A 22 -8.10 -12.32 4.71
CA GLY A 22 -8.95 -12.43 5.89
C GLY A 22 -9.66 -13.79 6.00
N ILE A 23 -10.21 -14.29 4.89
CA ILE A 23 -10.82 -15.63 4.81
C ILE A 23 -9.76 -16.73 5.02
N LEU A 24 -8.57 -16.55 4.45
CA LEU A 24 -7.46 -17.52 4.62
C LEU A 24 -7.01 -17.60 6.08
N PHE A 25 -6.94 -16.48 6.79
CA PHE A 25 -6.49 -16.42 8.18
C PHE A 25 -7.59 -16.76 9.20
N ALA A 26 -8.86 -16.54 8.88
CA ALA A 26 -9.99 -16.80 9.77
C ALA A 26 -11.08 -17.65 9.08
N PRO A 27 -10.89 -18.98 8.97
CA PRO A 27 -11.95 -19.86 8.49
C PRO A 27 -13.02 -20.06 9.58
N GLU A 28 -14.22 -19.51 9.40
CA GLU A 28 -15.40 -19.82 10.22
C GLU A 28 -16.36 -20.79 9.52
N LYS A 29 -17.18 -21.49 10.31
CA LYS A 29 -18.23 -22.41 9.81
C LYS A 29 -19.50 -21.63 9.48
N GLY A 30 -19.98 -21.77 8.24
CA GLY A 30 -20.94 -20.86 7.61
C GLY A 30 -22.34 -20.69 8.24
N SER A 31 -22.78 -21.56 9.17
CA SER A 31 -24.06 -21.36 9.88
C SER A 31 -23.93 -20.25 10.92
N ASP A 32 -22.87 -20.31 11.73
CA ASP A 32 -22.65 -19.39 12.84
C ASP A 32 -22.10 -18.05 12.32
N THR A 33 -21.41 -18.08 11.18
CA THR A 33 -20.89 -16.88 10.51
C THR A 33 -22.00 -15.94 10.05
N ARG A 34 -23.14 -16.43 9.57
CA ARG A 34 -24.19 -15.52 9.06
C ARG A 34 -24.83 -14.71 10.18
N ASP A 35 -25.14 -15.36 11.30
CA ASP A 35 -25.76 -14.70 12.44
C ASP A 35 -24.76 -13.76 13.13
N LYS A 36 -23.53 -14.22 13.35
CA LYS A 36 -22.45 -13.36 13.88
C LYS A 36 -22.12 -12.19 12.97
N LEU A 37 -22.14 -12.37 11.65
CA LEU A 37 -21.87 -11.30 10.69
C LEU A 37 -22.96 -10.25 10.77
N SER A 38 -24.23 -10.67 10.83
CA SER A 38 -25.36 -9.75 10.94
C SER A 38 -25.29 -8.93 12.23
N ASP A 39 -25.00 -9.57 13.37
CA ASP A 39 -24.85 -8.86 14.65
C ASP A 39 -23.60 -7.96 14.67
N SER A 40 -22.49 -8.43 14.10
CA SER A 40 -21.25 -7.64 14.00
C SER A 40 -21.43 -6.42 13.12
N LEU A 41 -22.12 -6.54 11.99
CA LEU A 41 -22.41 -5.42 11.10
C LEU A 41 -23.30 -4.38 11.76
N LYS A 42 -24.30 -4.82 12.53
CA LYS A 42 -25.20 -3.93 13.25
C LYS A 42 -24.46 -3.16 14.35
N ASN A 43 -23.69 -3.87 15.18
CA ASN A 43 -22.86 -3.27 16.22
C ASN A 43 -21.76 -2.36 15.64
N LEU A 44 -21.18 -2.73 14.50
CA LEU A 44 -20.17 -1.93 13.82
C LEU A 44 -20.78 -0.66 13.24
N GLY A 45 -21.99 -0.72 12.66
CA GLY A 45 -22.70 0.45 12.17
C GLY A 45 -22.94 1.49 13.28
N ASP A 46 -23.45 1.02 14.43
CA ASP A 46 -23.66 1.89 15.59
C ASP A 46 -22.33 2.42 16.15
N SER A 47 -21.31 1.55 16.29
CA SER A 47 -19.98 1.96 16.78
C SER A 47 -19.26 2.92 15.85
N ILE A 48 -19.37 2.74 14.53
CA ILE A 48 -18.77 3.66 13.55
C ILE A 48 -19.47 5.00 13.62
N LYS A 49 -20.80 5.02 13.77
CA LYS A 49 -21.55 6.28 13.85
C LYS A 49 -21.12 7.09 15.08
N ASP A 50 -20.98 6.42 16.21
CA ASP A 50 -20.58 7.06 17.48
C ASP A 50 -19.09 7.45 17.45
N ARG A 51 -18.21 6.56 16.99
CA ARG A 51 -16.76 6.85 16.86
C ARG A 51 -16.45 7.86 15.77
N ALA A 52 -17.17 7.89 14.65
CA ALA A 52 -16.91 8.89 13.61
C ALA A 52 -17.24 10.29 14.11
N ALA A 53 -18.22 10.44 15.01
CA ALA A 53 -18.50 11.73 15.63
C ALA A 53 -17.39 12.19 16.59
N GLU A 54 -16.71 11.27 17.27
CA GLU A 54 -15.74 11.56 18.34
C GLU A 54 -14.26 11.43 17.91
N GLU A 55 -13.95 10.58 16.92
CA GLU A 55 -12.60 10.23 16.47
C GLU A 55 -12.19 10.90 15.15
N ILE A 56 -13.01 11.77 14.52
CA ILE A 56 -12.57 12.49 13.31
C ILE A 56 -11.26 13.27 13.53
N GLU A 57 -11.05 13.80 14.74
CA GLU A 57 -9.76 14.42 15.12
C GLU A 57 -8.63 13.38 15.18
N ASN A 58 -8.83 12.25 15.86
CA ASN A 58 -7.84 11.18 15.98
C ASN A 58 -7.52 10.48 14.65
N LEU A 59 -8.50 10.40 13.74
CA LEU A 59 -8.37 9.88 12.39
C LEU A 59 -7.40 10.72 11.56
N THR A 60 -7.35 12.03 11.80
CA THR A 60 -6.42 12.92 11.09
C THR A 60 -4.99 12.63 11.52
N GLU A 61 -4.72 12.48 12.82
CA GLU A 61 -3.40 12.08 13.31
C GLU A 61 -3.00 10.68 12.85
N PHE A 62 -3.93 9.72 12.89
CA PHE A 62 -3.68 8.36 12.44
C PHE A 62 -3.36 8.32 10.94
N LYS A 63 -4.14 9.06 10.12
CA LYS A 63 -3.89 9.22 8.69
C LYS A 63 -2.48 9.77 8.44
N GLU A 64 -2.07 10.81 9.15
CA GLU A 64 -0.73 11.39 9.00
C GLU A 64 0.36 10.38 9.36
N LYS A 65 0.24 9.70 10.52
CA LYS A 65 1.18 8.65 10.92
C LYS A 65 1.27 7.51 9.90
N VAL A 66 0.14 7.04 9.38
CA VAL A 66 0.12 5.96 8.37
C VAL A 66 0.75 6.42 7.06
N VAL A 67 0.39 7.61 6.57
CA VAL A 67 0.95 8.17 5.34
C VAL A 67 2.45 8.41 5.48
N GLU A 68 2.90 8.90 6.64
CA GLU A 68 4.30 9.15 6.91
C GLU A 68 5.12 7.85 6.98
N ASN A 69 4.60 6.81 7.65
CA ASN A 69 5.25 5.49 7.68
C ASN A 69 5.34 4.83 6.29
N ILE A 70 4.31 4.98 5.46
CA ILE A 70 4.33 4.48 4.09
C ILE A 70 5.35 5.28 3.26
N ARG A 71 5.33 6.62 3.36
CA ARG A 71 6.26 7.49 2.65
C ARG A 71 7.70 7.23 3.09
N SER A 72 7.97 7.04 4.38
CA SER A 72 9.32 6.77 4.87
C SER A 72 9.84 5.44 4.34
N LYS A 73 9.02 4.37 4.37
CA LYS A 73 9.40 3.07 3.80
C LYS A 73 9.60 3.12 2.28
N ILE A 74 8.74 3.84 1.55
CA ILE A 74 8.88 4.01 0.10
C ILE A 74 10.14 4.81 -0.22
N ARG A 75 10.43 5.88 0.52
CA ARG A 75 11.66 6.67 0.35
C ARG A 75 12.90 5.86 0.66
N SER A 76 12.92 5.10 1.75
CA SER A 76 14.06 4.21 2.05
C SER A 76 14.27 3.20 0.93
N ALA A 77 13.20 2.63 0.37
CA ALA A 77 13.29 1.73 -0.77
C ALA A 77 13.74 2.44 -2.06
N GLU A 78 13.28 3.66 -2.31
CA GLU A 78 13.68 4.48 -3.47
C GLU A 78 15.13 4.97 -3.37
N ASP A 79 15.60 5.36 -2.19
CA ASP A 79 16.99 5.81 -1.97
C ASP A 79 17.97 4.65 -2.16
N ASP A 80 17.68 3.49 -1.59
CA ASP A 80 18.49 2.28 -1.79
C ASP A 80 18.52 1.88 -3.28
N TYR A 81 17.36 1.98 -3.96
CA TYR A 81 17.26 1.68 -5.40
C TYR A 81 17.97 2.73 -6.27
N THR A 82 17.92 4.00 -5.89
CA THR A 82 18.53 5.11 -6.62
C THR A 82 20.05 5.10 -6.47
N HIS A 83 20.57 4.85 -5.27
CA HIS A 83 22.02 4.69 -5.05
C HIS A 83 22.57 3.50 -5.85
N ALA A 84 21.88 2.37 -5.84
CA ALA A 84 22.27 1.22 -6.66
C ALA A 84 22.26 1.55 -8.16
N LYS A 85 21.20 2.25 -8.64
CA LYS A 85 21.08 2.65 -10.05
C LYS A 85 22.14 3.67 -10.48
N VAL A 86 22.47 4.65 -9.63
CA VAL A 86 23.50 5.66 -9.89
C VAL A 86 24.89 5.02 -9.95
N SER A 87 25.20 4.10 -9.04
CA SER A 87 26.45 3.34 -9.10
C SER A 87 26.55 2.50 -10.38
N VAL A 88 25.46 1.86 -10.80
CA VAL A 88 25.42 1.07 -12.04
C VAL A 88 25.56 1.96 -13.28
N SER A 89 24.92 3.13 -13.32
CA SER A 89 25.02 4.04 -14.49
C SER A 89 26.43 4.58 -14.65
N ASN A 90 27.09 5.03 -13.57
CA ASN A 90 28.45 5.56 -13.66
C ASN A 90 29.46 4.50 -14.13
N ILE A 91 29.28 3.23 -13.72
CA ILE A 91 30.12 2.11 -14.17
C ILE A 91 29.84 1.80 -15.64
N ALA A 92 28.57 1.79 -16.06
CA ALA A 92 28.19 1.56 -17.45
C ALA A 92 28.74 2.67 -18.37
N ASP A 93 28.65 3.93 -17.95
CA ASP A 93 29.15 5.09 -18.69
C ASP A 93 30.69 5.05 -18.82
N ASP A 94 31.41 4.66 -17.76
CA ASP A 94 32.87 4.55 -17.81
C ASP A 94 33.33 3.37 -18.68
N ALA A 95 32.57 2.27 -18.67
CA ALA A 95 32.80 1.13 -19.56
C ALA A 95 32.56 1.50 -21.03
N GLU A 96 31.47 2.21 -21.35
CA GLU A 96 31.20 2.71 -22.71
C GLU A 96 32.30 3.63 -23.22
N ARG A 97 32.77 4.57 -22.37
CA ARG A 97 33.87 5.48 -22.75
C ARG A 97 35.16 4.73 -23.07
N LYS A 98 35.52 3.73 -22.26
CA LYS A 98 36.72 2.90 -22.50
C LYS A 98 36.57 2.05 -23.76
N TYR A 99 35.39 1.44 -23.95
CA TYR A 99 35.11 0.64 -25.13
C TYR A 99 35.20 1.46 -26.43
N ASN A 100 34.58 2.64 -26.46
CA ASN A 100 34.63 3.52 -27.62
C ASN A 100 36.04 4.08 -27.88
N LYS A 101 36.83 4.34 -26.84
CA LYS A 101 38.23 4.78 -26.99
C LYS A 101 39.12 3.71 -27.61
N VAL A 102 38.92 2.44 -27.26
CA VAL A 102 39.69 1.31 -27.83
C VAL A 102 39.24 1.01 -29.27
N LYS A 103 37.95 1.16 -29.58
CA LYS A 103 37.42 0.90 -30.93
C LYS A 103 37.84 1.96 -31.96
N ASN A 104 37.98 3.22 -31.54
CA ASN A 104 38.33 4.35 -32.42
C ASN A 104 39.80 4.75 -32.37
N SER A 105 40.66 3.96 -31.71
CA SER A 105 42.12 4.13 -31.66
C SER A 105 42.81 3.01 -32.42
#